data_AF-A0A0S7F0K6-F1
#
_entry.id   AF-A0A0S7F0K6-F1
#
_cell.length_a   1.000
_cell.length_b   1.000
_cell.length_c   1.000
_cell.angle_alpha   90.00
_cell.angle_beta   90.00
_cell.angle_gamma   90.00
#
_symmetry.space_group_name_H-M   'P 1'
#
loop_
_entity.id
_entity.type
_entity.pdbx_description
1 polymer ?
#
loop_
_entity_poly.entity_id
_entity_poly.type
_entity_poly.pdbx_seq_one_letter_code
_entity_poly.pdbx_strand_id
1 'polypeptide(L)'
;MLLSGTHVMEGSGKMLVTAVGVNSQTGIIFTLLGAGEDDDEDDEEKKEKEEKKKQKKNKKQDGSVENRKKAKAQDGAAMEMQPLNSDEGADAEEKKKASVPKKEKSVLQGKLTKLAVQIGKGGLLMSAVTVIILVVLFLVDTFWYQGLPWVKDCTPIYIQFFVKFFIIGVTVLVVAVPEGLPLAVTISLAYSVKKMMADNNLVRHLDACETMGNATAICSDKTGTLTMNRMTVVQVYIAEKHFKKIPPPENIPSSVLDMLVVGIAVNSAYTTNILPPEKEGGLPRQVGNKTECALLGFANDLKRDYRAVRAEIPEEKFYKVYTFNSVRKSMSTVLKMPDGSFRMFSKGASEILLKKCYKIVTAGGEAKVFRPRDRDDMVKKVIEPMASEGLRTICLAYRDFPISEGQPDWDNENDILSGLTCICVVGIEDPVRPEVPDAIKKCQQAGITVRMVTGDNINTARAIACKCGILQPGDDFLCLDGKEFNRRIRNERGEVGP
;
A
#
# COMPACT_ATOMS: atom_id res chain seq x y z
N MET A 1 -11.54 -19.04 1.79
CA MET A 1 -10.95 -18.43 2.99
C MET A 1 -11.20 -16.94 2.90
N LEU A 2 -11.79 -16.31 3.93
CA LEU A 2 -11.94 -14.85 3.99
C LEU A 2 -10.83 -14.29 4.90
N LEU A 3 -10.27 -13.14 4.54
CA LEU A 3 -9.15 -12.53 5.27
C LEU A 3 -9.64 -11.29 6.01
N SER A 4 -9.21 -11.14 7.27
CA SER A 4 -9.51 -9.95 8.09
C SER A 4 -9.00 -8.67 7.40
N GLY A 5 -9.72 -7.56 7.50
CA GLY A 5 -9.37 -6.29 6.84
C GLY A 5 -9.67 -6.22 5.33
N THR A 6 -10.25 -7.28 4.74
CA THR A 6 -10.78 -7.23 3.37
C THR A 6 -12.26 -6.90 3.36
N HIS A 7 -12.74 -6.30 2.27
CA HIS A 7 -14.15 -5.97 2.08
C HIS A 7 -14.77 -6.84 0.98
N VAL A 8 -15.99 -7.32 1.23
CA VAL A 8 -16.79 -8.03 0.22
C VAL A 8 -17.28 -6.99 -0.79
N MET A 9 -16.83 -7.11 -2.04
CA MET A 9 -17.26 -6.21 -3.12
C MET A 9 -18.65 -6.59 -3.64
N GLU A 10 -18.93 -7.89 -3.78
CA GLU A 10 -20.18 -8.42 -4.33
C GLU A 10 -20.52 -9.79 -3.70
N GLY A 11 -21.82 -10.09 -3.61
CA GLY A 11 -22.35 -11.38 -3.13
C GLY A 11 -22.67 -11.43 -1.62
N SER A 12 -23.17 -12.59 -1.18
CA SER A 12 -23.44 -12.88 0.23
C SER A 12 -22.99 -14.31 0.56
N GLY A 13 -22.72 -14.58 1.84
CA GLY A 13 -22.26 -15.89 2.28
C GLY A 13 -22.27 -16.02 3.80
N LYS A 14 -22.04 -17.24 4.27
CA LYS A 14 -21.81 -17.53 5.69
C LYS A 14 -20.38 -17.99 5.86
N MET A 15 -19.77 -17.67 7.00
CA MET A 15 -18.40 -18.06 7.29
C MET A 15 -18.26 -18.55 8.73
N LEU A 16 -17.25 -19.38 8.96
CA LEU A 16 -16.76 -19.72 10.28
C LEU A 16 -15.47 -18.94 10.51
N VAL A 17 -15.39 -18.25 11.64
CA VAL A 17 -14.19 -17.50 12.02
C VAL A 17 -13.11 -18.48 12.47
N THR A 18 -11.94 -18.43 11.81
CA THR A 18 -10.81 -19.35 12.10
C THR A 18 -9.69 -18.70 12.90
N ALA A 19 -9.50 -17.39 12.80
CA ALA A 19 -8.48 -16.63 13.51
C ALA A 19 -8.95 -15.19 13.78
N VAL A 20 -8.58 -14.64 14.94
CA VAL A 20 -8.92 -13.29 15.39
C VAL A 20 -7.70 -12.58 15.97
N GLY A 21 -7.74 -11.25 16.06
CA GLY A 21 -6.65 -10.43 16.62
C GLY A 21 -5.32 -10.66 15.91
N VAL A 22 -4.24 -10.72 16.69
CA VAL A 22 -2.84 -10.91 16.25
C VAL A 22 -2.62 -12.23 15.47
N ASN A 23 -3.47 -13.23 15.68
CA ASN A 23 -3.36 -14.52 14.98
C ASN A 23 -3.99 -14.50 13.57
N SER A 24 -4.72 -13.43 13.21
CA SER A 24 -5.18 -13.23 11.84
C SER A 24 -4.02 -12.81 10.94
N GLN A 25 -4.09 -13.05 9.62
CA GLN A 25 -3.04 -12.62 8.68
C GLN A 25 -2.74 -11.11 8.80
N THR A 26 -3.79 -10.30 8.94
CA THR A 26 -3.66 -8.85 9.16
C THR A 26 -3.05 -8.54 10.51
N GLY A 27 -3.43 -9.27 11.56
CA GLY A 27 -2.81 -9.17 12.87
C GLY A 27 -1.31 -9.46 12.85
N ILE A 28 -0.89 -10.54 12.19
CA ILE A 28 0.53 -10.89 12.01
C ILE A 28 1.27 -9.77 11.28
N ILE A 29 0.67 -9.20 10.22
CA ILE A 29 1.24 -8.04 9.50
C ILE A 29 1.38 -6.83 10.44
N PHE A 30 0.36 -6.50 11.23
CA PHE A 30 0.41 -5.39 12.19
C PHE A 30 1.47 -5.60 13.28
N THR A 31 1.59 -6.82 13.82
CA THR A 31 2.64 -7.18 14.78
C THR A 31 4.03 -7.03 14.16
N LEU A 32 4.24 -7.48 12.93
CA LEU A 32 5.52 -7.31 12.20
C LEU A 32 5.83 -5.85 11.89
N LEU A 33 4.80 -5.01 11.72
CA LEU A 33 4.95 -3.57 11.51
C LEU A 33 5.17 -2.78 12.82
N GLY A 34 5.19 -3.45 13.98
CA GLY A 34 5.36 -2.80 15.30
C GLY A 34 4.12 -2.06 15.80
N ALA A 35 3.03 -2.05 15.05
CA ALA A 35 1.81 -1.33 15.37
C ALA A 35 0.88 -2.07 16.36
N GLY A 36 1.34 -3.21 16.89
CA GLY A 36 0.69 -3.90 18.01
C GLY A 36 1.17 -3.43 19.39
N GLU A 37 2.22 -2.60 19.47
CA GLU A 37 2.75 -2.12 20.75
C GLU A 37 2.12 -0.78 21.19
N ASP A 38 1.67 0.06 20.26
CA ASP A 38 1.11 1.39 20.57
C ASP A 38 -0.28 1.31 21.27
N ASP A 39 -1.11 0.29 20.98
CA ASP A 39 -2.44 0.13 21.59
C ASP A 39 -2.37 -0.48 23.01
N ASP A 40 -1.31 -1.25 23.32
CA ASP A 40 -1.11 -1.85 24.64
C ASP A 40 -0.47 -0.84 25.64
N GLU A 41 0.28 0.17 25.15
CA GLU A 41 0.88 1.22 25.99
C GLU A 41 -0.19 2.07 26.72
N ASP A 42 -1.29 2.41 26.03
CA ASP A 42 -2.38 3.23 26.60
C ASP A 42 -3.22 2.46 27.64
N ASP A 43 -3.32 1.14 27.51
CA ASP A 43 -4.06 0.27 28.43
C ASP A 43 -3.21 -0.17 29.64
N GLU A 44 -1.89 -0.34 29.48
CA GLU A 44 -0.97 -0.54 30.60
C GLU A 44 -0.82 0.73 31.47
N GLU A 45 -0.74 1.92 30.87
CA GLU A 45 -0.70 3.19 31.63
C GLU A 45 -1.99 3.41 32.44
N LYS A 46 -3.16 3.03 31.91
CA LYS A 46 -4.43 3.11 32.63
C LYS A 46 -4.50 2.12 33.79
N LYS A 47 -4.04 0.88 33.59
CA LYS A 47 -3.99 -0.14 34.66
C LYS A 47 -3.03 0.26 35.78
N GLU A 48 -1.85 0.80 35.45
CA GLU A 48 -0.92 1.32 36.47
C GLU A 48 -1.49 2.50 37.25
N LYS A 49 -2.22 3.41 36.59
CA LYS A 49 -2.88 4.56 37.24
C LYS A 49 -4.03 4.11 38.16
N GLU A 50 -4.76 3.05 37.80
CA GLU A 50 -5.80 2.46 38.66
C GLU A 50 -5.23 1.70 39.86
N GLU A 51 -4.14 0.94 39.69
CA GLU A 51 -3.47 0.25 40.79
C GLU A 51 -2.82 1.23 41.78
N LYS A 52 -2.18 2.29 41.28
CA LYS A 52 -1.65 3.38 42.13
C LYS A 52 -2.76 4.12 42.89
N LYS A 53 -3.97 4.23 42.33
CA LYS A 53 -5.16 4.79 43.02
C LYS A 53 -5.71 3.84 44.09
N LYS A 54 -5.74 2.52 43.84
CA LYS A 54 -6.17 1.51 44.82
C LYS A 54 -5.20 1.39 45.99
N GLN A 55 -3.89 1.43 45.75
CA GLN A 55 -2.88 1.42 46.81
C GLN A 55 -2.90 2.71 47.66
N LYS A 56 -3.16 3.89 47.07
CA LYS A 56 -3.33 5.14 47.84
C LYS A 56 -4.61 5.18 48.69
N LYS A 57 -5.68 4.46 48.28
CA LYS A 57 -6.90 4.33 49.10
C LYS A 57 -6.70 3.36 50.27
N ASN A 58 -6.01 2.24 50.07
CA ASN A 58 -5.77 1.27 51.15
C ASN A 58 -4.76 1.77 52.21
N LYS A 59 -3.88 2.73 51.88
CA LYS A 59 -2.90 3.27 52.84
C LYS A 59 -3.42 4.40 53.75
N LYS A 60 -4.67 4.84 53.58
CA LYS A 60 -5.29 5.93 54.37
C LYS A 60 -6.36 5.46 55.37
N GLN A 61 -6.56 4.15 55.51
CA GLN A 61 -7.66 3.61 56.32
C GLN A 61 -7.22 2.46 57.23
N ASP A 62 -6.01 2.54 57.79
CA ASP A 62 -5.61 1.65 58.87
C ASP A 62 -4.83 2.43 59.93
N GLY A 63 -5.54 2.79 61.00
CA GLY A 63 -5.04 3.66 62.06
C GLY A 63 -6.11 4.08 63.07
N SER A 64 -6.84 3.12 63.68
CA SER A 64 -7.44 3.26 65.03
C SER A 64 -8.26 2.03 65.45
N VAL A 65 -7.61 1.12 66.20
CA VAL A 65 -7.98 0.54 67.52
C VAL A 65 -9.45 0.15 67.86
N GLU A 66 -9.60 -1.14 68.21
CA GLU A 66 -10.44 -1.82 69.24
C GLU A 66 -11.90 -2.32 69.05
N ASN A 67 -11.99 -3.66 69.16
CA ASN A 67 -12.82 -4.47 70.09
C ASN A 67 -14.35 -4.26 70.20
N ARG A 68 -15.15 -5.25 69.73
CA ARG A 68 -16.08 -6.05 70.57
C ARG A 68 -16.87 -7.13 69.81
N LYS A 69 -17.12 -8.22 70.54
CA LYS A 69 -17.86 -9.47 70.23
C LYS A 69 -19.35 -9.28 69.87
N LYS A 70 -19.91 -10.16 69.01
CA LYS A 70 -20.88 -11.27 69.30
C LYS A 70 -21.94 -11.51 68.17
N ALA A 71 -22.06 -12.79 67.80
CA ALA A 71 -23.27 -13.61 67.56
C ALA A 71 -24.06 -13.58 66.21
N LYS A 72 -24.11 -14.79 65.58
CA LYS A 72 -25.24 -15.56 64.96
C LYS A 72 -26.18 -14.84 63.96
N ALA A 73 -26.66 -15.40 62.83
CA ALA A 73 -26.89 -16.78 62.39
C ALA A 73 -27.10 -16.85 60.84
N GLN A 74 -26.99 -18.07 60.27
CA GLN A 74 -27.78 -18.70 59.15
C GLN A 74 -28.05 -17.91 57.85
N ASP A 75 -28.05 -18.46 56.63
CA ASP A 75 -27.95 -19.80 56.04
C ASP A 75 -27.78 -19.59 54.52
N GLY A 76 -27.29 -20.57 53.76
CA GLY A 76 -27.37 -20.52 52.28
C GLY A 76 -26.13 -20.99 51.53
N ALA A 77 -26.13 -22.27 51.18
CA ALA A 77 -25.09 -23.02 50.48
C ALA A 77 -24.85 -22.62 49.01
N ALA A 78 -23.60 -22.73 48.54
CA ALA A 78 -23.23 -23.40 47.28
C ALA A 78 -21.69 -23.47 47.09
N MET A 79 -21.13 -24.65 47.37
CA MET A 79 -20.04 -25.35 46.66
C MET A 79 -18.80 -24.56 46.19
N GLU A 80 -17.74 -24.65 46.99
CA GLU A 80 -16.34 -24.46 46.57
C GLU A 80 -15.82 -25.71 45.83
N MET A 81 -15.10 -25.50 44.74
CA MET A 81 -13.97 -26.35 44.34
C MET A 81 -12.75 -25.46 44.12
N GLN A 82 -11.71 -25.72 44.91
CA GLN A 82 -10.38 -25.10 44.84
C GLN A 82 -9.67 -25.47 43.53
N PRO A 83 -8.78 -24.62 42.98
CA PRO A 83 -7.63 -25.09 42.23
C PRO A 83 -6.44 -25.32 43.16
N LEU A 84 -5.86 -26.52 43.05
CA LEU A 84 -4.60 -26.90 43.69
C LEU A 84 -3.45 -26.00 43.25
N ASN A 85 -2.70 -25.50 44.24
CA ASN A 85 -1.32 -25.07 44.08
C ASN A 85 -0.43 -26.29 43.85
N SER A 86 0.44 -26.22 42.85
CA SER A 86 1.70 -26.94 42.83
C SER A 86 2.78 -26.01 42.30
N ASP A 87 3.46 -25.34 43.24
CA ASP A 87 4.84 -24.89 43.08
C ASP A 87 5.73 -26.14 43.07
N GLU A 88 6.60 -26.26 42.08
CA GLU A 88 8.02 -26.64 42.23
C GLU A 88 8.69 -26.72 40.84
N GLY A 89 9.79 -25.98 40.66
CA GLY A 89 10.63 -26.07 39.46
C GLY A 89 11.10 -24.72 38.94
N ALA A 90 11.87 -23.99 39.75
CA ALA A 90 12.57 -22.78 39.32
C ALA A 90 13.78 -23.15 38.46
N ASP A 91 13.65 -23.03 37.14
CA ASP A 91 14.78 -22.77 36.24
C ASP A 91 14.62 -21.36 35.67
N ALA A 92 15.48 -20.47 36.16
CA ALA A 92 15.56 -19.08 35.76
C ALA A 92 16.22 -18.97 34.39
N GLU A 93 15.42 -19.04 33.32
CA GLU A 93 15.82 -18.45 32.04
C GLU A 93 15.53 -16.95 32.09
N GLU A 94 16.61 -16.15 32.13
CA GLU A 94 16.60 -14.72 31.95
C GLU A 94 15.82 -14.35 30.67
N LYS A 95 14.58 -13.90 30.82
CA LYS A 95 13.91 -13.11 29.79
C LYS A 95 14.75 -11.86 29.55
N LYS A 96 15.58 -11.90 28.49
CA LYS A 96 16.15 -10.72 27.84
C LYS A 96 15.03 -9.71 27.65
N LYS A 97 15.04 -8.64 28.45
CA LYS A 97 14.24 -7.44 28.18
C LYS A 97 14.59 -7.00 26.76
N ALA A 98 13.64 -7.16 25.85
CA ALA A 98 13.74 -6.61 24.51
C ALA A 98 14.03 -5.11 24.66
N SER A 99 15.16 -4.69 24.11
CA SER A 99 15.58 -3.30 24.13
C SER A 99 14.54 -2.48 23.37
N VAL A 100 13.93 -1.51 24.04
CA VAL A 100 13.20 -0.40 23.43
C VAL A 100 13.95 0.07 22.18
N PRO A 101 13.32 0.18 21.00
CA PRO A 101 13.98 0.75 19.84
C PRO A 101 14.26 2.22 20.18
N LYS A 102 15.52 2.51 20.52
CA LYS A 102 16.00 3.89 20.65
C LYS A 102 15.62 4.61 19.36
N LYS A 103 14.87 5.72 19.45
CA LYS A 103 14.68 6.65 18.33
C LYS A 103 16.03 6.85 17.65
N GLU A 104 16.18 6.25 16.48
CA GLU A 104 17.41 6.33 15.72
C GLU A 104 17.59 7.78 15.31
N LYS A 105 18.61 8.43 15.87
CA LYS A 105 18.95 9.80 15.47
C LYS A 105 19.30 9.79 13.99
N SER A 106 18.83 10.80 13.27
CA SER A 106 19.16 10.97 11.86
C SER A 106 20.67 10.96 11.60
N VAL A 107 21.11 10.53 10.41
CA VAL A 107 22.53 10.34 10.07
C VAL A 107 23.33 11.65 10.23
N LEU A 108 22.79 12.78 9.79
CA LEU A 108 23.39 14.10 9.91
C LEU A 108 23.37 14.57 11.37
N GLN A 109 22.26 14.36 12.10
CA GLN A 109 22.22 14.69 13.52
C GLN A 109 23.30 13.95 14.30
N GLY A 110 23.55 12.67 13.98
CA GLY A 110 24.65 11.89 14.54
C GLY A 110 26.02 12.51 14.23
N LYS A 111 26.29 12.84 12.97
CA LYS A 111 27.55 13.47 12.53
C LYS A 111 27.76 14.85 13.14
N LEU A 112 26.73 15.68 13.19
CA LEU A 112 26.79 17.03 13.76
C LEU A 112 27.00 17.01 15.26
N THR A 113 26.37 16.08 15.97
CA THR A 113 26.63 15.89 17.41
C THR A 113 28.09 15.54 17.63
N LYS A 114 28.67 14.63 16.82
CA LYS A 114 30.08 14.26 16.92
C LYS A 114 31.01 15.46 16.63
N LEU A 115 30.69 16.26 15.62
CA LEU A 115 31.44 17.46 15.26
C LEU A 115 31.36 18.52 16.38
N ALA A 116 30.17 18.77 16.92
CA ALA A 116 29.96 19.71 18.03
C ALA A 116 30.78 19.30 19.28
N VAL A 117 30.84 18.01 19.59
CA VAL A 117 31.68 17.50 20.70
C VAL A 117 33.17 17.70 20.42
N GLN A 118 33.62 17.50 19.18
CA GLN A 118 35.02 17.75 18.79
C GLN A 118 35.39 19.23 18.90
N ILE A 119 34.53 20.12 18.40
CA ILE A 119 34.71 21.57 18.54
C ILE A 119 34.71 21.95 20.02
N GLY A 120 33.78 21.43 20.82
CA GLY A 120 33.71 21.71 22.26
C GLY A 120 34.98 21.31 23.00
N LYS A 121 35.57 20.15 22.67
CA LYS A 121 36.86 19.72 23.23
C LYS A 121 38.01 20.64 22.82
N GLY A 122 38.07 21.04 21.55
CA GLY A 122 39.08 21.98 21.05
C GLY A 122 38.95 23.37 21.69
N GLY A 123 37.72 23.88 21.81
CA GLY A 123 37.41 25.15 22.47
C GLY A 123 37.80 25.15 23.95
N LEU A 124 37.54 24.05 24.65
CA LEU A 124 37.96 23.89 26.05
C LEU A 124 39.48 23.93 26.20
N LEU A 125 40.21 23.22 25.33
CA LEU A 125 41.68 23.24 25.34
C LEU A 125 42.22 24.66 25.09
N MET A 126 41.72 25.35 24.07
CA MET A 126 42.15 26.71 23.73
C MET A 126 41.83 27.72 24.83
N SER A 127 40.65 27.62 25.45
CA SER A 127 40.24 28.44 26.60
C SER A 127 41.19 28.24 27.78
N ALA A 128 41.48 26.99 28.14
CA ALA A 128 42.42 26.66 29.22
C ALA A 128 43.83 27.20 28.95
N VAL A 129 44.34 27.00 27.72
CA VAL A 129 45.64 27.53 27.29
C VAL A 129 45.69 29.05 27.38
N THR A 130 44.63 29.75 26.95
CA THR A 130 44.55 31.21 27.01
C THR A 130 44.59 31.72 28.46
N VAL A 131 43.83 31.09 29.36
CA VAL A 131 43.86 31.46 30.80
C VAL A 131 45.24 31.21 31.39
N ILE A 132 45.86 30.07 31.09
CA ILE A 132 47.21 29.75 31.57
C ILE A 132 48.22 30.79 31.07
N ILE A 133 48.19 31.14 29.78
CA ILE A 133 49.10 32.14 29.21
C ILE A 133 48.90 33.51 29.87
N LEU A 134 47.65 33.97 30.04
CA LEU A 134 47.36 35.27 30.67
C LEU A 134 47.81 35.31 32.13
N VAL A 135 47.60 34.22 32.88
CA VAL A 135 48.07 34.08 34.26
C VAL A 135 49.60 34.10 34.31
N VAL A 136 50.28 33.31 33.48
CA VAL A 136 51.74 33.23 33.46
C VAL A 136 52.35 34.57 33.05
N LEU A 137 51.83 35.24 32.03
CA LEU A 137 52.29 36.56 31.61
C LEU A 137 52.12 37.59 32.73
N PHE A 138 50.98 37.58 33.42
CA PHE A 138 50.76 38.48 34.55
C PHE A 138 51.74 38.23 35.70
N LEU A 139 51.99 36.96 36.04
CA LEU A 139 52.92 36.60 37.11
C LEU A 139 54.36 36.99 36.75
N VAL A 140 54.80 36.72 35.52
CA VAL A 140 56.16 37.04 35.05
C VAL A 140 56.36 38.54 34.94
N ASP A 141 55.42 39.28 34.33
CA ASP A 141 55.58 40.73 34.18
C ASP A 141 55.59 41.45 35.55
N THR A 142 54.64 41.11 36.42
CA THR A 142 54.45 41.80 37.71
C THR A 142 55.54 41.45 38.73
N PHE A 143 55.83 40.15 38.92
CA PHE A 143 56.72 39.70 39.99
C PHE A 143 58.18 39.52 39.54
N TRP A 144 58.42 39.23 38.26
CA TRP A 144 59.78 38.99 37.76
C TRP A 144 60.39 40.22 37.09
N TYR A 145 59.68 40.87 36.16
CA TYR A 145 60.21 42.04 35.44
C TYR A 145 60.05 43.34 36.22
N GLN A 146 58.85 43.63 36.75
CA GLN A 146 58.60 44.85 37.51
C GLN A 146 59.12 44.78 38.96
N GLY A 147 59.45 43.58 39.45
CA GLY A 147 60.07 43.37 40.76
C GLY A 147 59.19 43.75 41.96
N LEU A 148 57.86 43.80 41.77
CA LEU A 148 56.92 44.18 42.83
C LEU A 148 56.87 43.09 43.91
N PRO A 149 57.12 43.41 45.19
CA PRO A 149 57.00 42.43 46.26
C PRO A 149 55.53 42.04 46.48
N TRP A 150 55.29 40.79 46.86
CA TRP A 150 53.94 40.34 47.18
C TRP A 150 53.46 40.97 48.50
N VAL A 151 52.72 42.07 48.38
CA VAL A 151 52.10 42.78 49.52
C VAL A 151 50.68 42.26 49.77
N LYS A 152 50.34 41.94 51.02
CA LYS A 152 49.03 41.39 51.42
C LYS A 152 47.88 42.38 51.19
N ASP A 153 48.13 43.67 51.32
CA ASP A 153 47.12 44.72 51.14
C ASP A 153 46.65 44.85 49.67
N CYS A 154 47.46 44.41 48.71
CA CYS A 154 47.14 44.44 47.28
C CYS A 154 46.48 43.14 46.76
N THR A 155 46.27 42.14 47.62
CA THR A 155 45.67 40.84 47.23
C THR A 155 44.32 40.96 46.51
N PRO A 156 43.40 41.87 46.90
CA PRO A 156 42.12 42.05 46.20
C PRO A 156 42.28 42.45 44.73
N ILE A 157 43.31 43.24 44.41
CA ILE A 157 43.60 43.71 43.04
C ILE A 157 44.10 42.53 42.19
N TYR A 158 44.98 41.69 42.75
CA TYR A 158 45.45 40.48 42.06
C TYR A 158 44.30 39.51 41.77
N ILE A 159 43.41 39.29 42.73
CA ILE A 159 42.20 38.47 42.54
C ILE A 159 41.33 39.07 41.43
N GLN A 160 41.17 40.39 41.35
CA GLN A 160 40.43 41.05 40.28
C GLN A 160 41.02 40.75 38.89
N PHE A 161 42.35 40.74 38.74
CA PHE A 161 43.00 40.35 37.50
C PHE A 161 42.77 38.86 37.15
N PHE A 162 42.89 37.96 38.12
CA PHE A 162 42.58 36.53 37.90
C PHE A 162 41.13 36.30 37.48
N VAL A 163 40.18 36.99 38.10
CA VAL A 163 38.77 36.96 37.70
C VAL A 163 38.62 37.46 36.26
N LYS A 164 39.32 38.54 35.88
CA LYS A 164 39.29 39.05 34.51
C LYS A 164 39.85 38.04 33.49
N PHE A 165 40.96 37.37 33.79
CA PHE A 165 41.52 36.32 32.92
C PHE A 165 40.58 35.12 32.80
N PHE A 166 39.95 34.71 33.90
CA PHE A 166 38.96 33.64 33.90
C PHE A 166 37.74 34.01 33.05
N ILE A 167 37.23 35.25 33.16
CA ILE A 167 36.13 35.75 32.32
C ILE A 167 36.51 35.69 30.84
N ILE A 168 37.72 36.12 30.46
CA ILE A 168 38.22 36.02 29.07
C ILE A 168 38.22 34.56 28.60
N GLY A 169 38.69 33.62 29.44
CA GLY A 169 38.64 32.19 29.14
C GLY A 169 37.22 31.67 28.89
N VAL A 170 36.26 32.05 29.74
CA VAL A 170 34.85 31.71 29.57
C VAL A 170 34.27 32.32 28.28
N THR A 171 34.61 33.57 27.96
CA THR A 171 34.19 34.21 26.70
C THR A 171 34.70 33.44 25.47
N VAL A 172 35.98 33.02 25.48
CA VAL A 172 36.56 32.20 24.41
C VAL A 172 35.82 30.86 24.29
N LEU A 173 35.48 30.22 25.42
CA LEU A 173 34.75 28.95 25.43
C LEU A 173 33.34 29.09 24.83
N VAL A 174 32.59 30.12 25.22
CA VAL A 174 31.23 30.39 24.71
C VAL A 174 31.25 30.65 23.21
N VAL A 175 32.22 31.44 22.72
CA VAL A 175 32.38 31.69 21.27
C VAL A 175 32.75 30.40 20.52
N ALA A 176 33.49 29.49 21.16
CA ALA A 176 33.92 28.25 20.55
C ALA A 176 32.81 27.17 20.44
N VAL A 177 31.77 27.19 21.28
CA VAL A 177 30.69 26.19 21.24
C VAL A 177 29.54 26.70 20.35
N PRO A 178 29.32 26.11 19.16
CA PRO A 178 28.31 26.59 18.22
C PRO A 178 26.91 26.07 18.60
N GLU A 179 26.28 26.69 19.61
CA GLU A 179 24.94 26.32 20.09
C GLU A 179 23.85 26.45 19.01
N GLY A 180 24.06 27.30 17.99
CA GLY A 180 23.12 27.50 16.88
C GLY A 180 23.10 26.40 15.83
N LEU A 181 24.07 25.47 15.82
CA LEU A 181 24.19 24.46 14.75
C LEU A 181 23.02 23.47 14.70
N PRO A 182 22.56 22.87 15.83
CA PRO A 182 21.38 21.99 15.82
C PRO A 182 20.08 22.73 15.47
N LEU A 183 19.98 24.00 15.88
CA LEU A 183 18.82 24.85 15.60
C LEU A 183 18.71 25.15 14.10
N ALA A 184 19.83 25.50 13.44
CA ALA A 184 19.86 25.79 12.01
C ALA A 184 19.35 24.62 11.16
N VAL A 185 19.75 23.39 11.50
CA VAL A 185 19.31 22.18 10.80
C VAL A 185 17.81 21.95 10.99
N THR A 186 17.32 22.09 12.22
CA THR A 186 15.90 21.87 12.53
C THR A 186 15.01 22.88 11.79
N ILE A 187 15.41 24.15 11.72
CA ILE A 187 14.70 25.20 10.98
C ILE A 187 14.72 24.91 9.47
N SER A 188 15.87 24.53 8.91
CA SER A 188 15.99 24.19 7.48
C SER A 188 15.10 22.99 7.11
N LEU A 189 15.06 21.97 7.97
CA LEU A 189 14.26 20.77 7.77
C LEU A 189 12.77 21.08 7.87
N ALA A 190 12.35 21.89 8.86
CA ALA A 190 10.97 22.34 9.00
C ALA A 190 10.49 23.14 7.78
N TYR A 191 11.33 24.05 7.26
CA TYR A 191 11.01 24.79 6.03
C TYR A 191 10.89 23.85 4.82
N SER A 192 11.79 22.87 4.70
CA SER A 192 11.76 21.88 3.62
C SER A 192 10.49 21.03 3.67
N VAL A 193 10.09 20.56 4.86
CA VAL A 193 8.86 19.78 5.05
C VAL A 193 7.61 20.60 4.72
N LYS A 194 7.58 21.89 5.08
CA LYS A 194 6.48 22.79 4.67
C LYS A 194 6.38 22.91 3.16
N LYS A 195 7.51 23.00 2.45
CA LYS A 195 7.53 23.03 0.97
C LYS A 195 7.08 21.70 0.37
N MET A 196 7.58 20.57 0.89
CA MET A 196 7.17 19.22 0.44
C MET A 196 5.67 18.97 0.62
N MET A 197 5.08 19.47 1.70
CA MET A 197 3.64 19.36 1.93
C MET A 197 2.82 20.08 0.84
N ALA A 198 3.30 21.21 0.32
CA ALA A 198 2.66 21.90 -0.81
C ALA A 198 2.73 21.07 -2.10
N ASP A 199 3.77 20.24 -2.25
CA ASP A 199 3.97 19.31 -3.38
C ASP A 199 3.26 17.96 -3.18
N ASN A 200 2.27 17.88 -2.27
CA ASN A 200 1.54 16.65 -1.87
C ASN A 200 2.42 15.55 -1.26
N ASN A 201 3.59 15.89 -0.70
CA ASN A 201 4.46 14.98 0.02
C ASN A 201 4.44 15.27 1.53
N LEU A 202 3.67 14.48 2.28
CA LEU A 202 3.53 14.63 3.73
C LEU A 202 4.59 13.82 4.48
N VAL A 203 5.59 14.51 5.04
CA VAL A 203 6.63 13.92 5.88
C VAL A 203 6.14 13.82 7.33
N ARG A 204 5.97 12.60 7.85
CA ARG A 204 5.54 12.35 9.26
C ARG A 204 6.69 12.45 10.27
N HIS A 205 7.88 12.02 9.88
CA HIS A 205 9.10 12.08 10.70
C HIS A 205 10.15 12.92 9.98
N LEU A 206 10.61 14.00 10.62
CA LEU A 206 11.56 14.93 10.02
C LEU A 206 12.84 14.22 9.53
N ASP A 207 13.32 13.24 10.31
CA ASP A 207 14.53 12.48 10.01
C ASP A 207 14.41 11.68 8.69
N ALA A 208 13.20 11.30 8.28
CA ALA A 208 12.97 10.58 7.02
C ALA A 208 13.31 11.42 5.79
N CYS A 209 13.14 12.75 5.87
CA CYS A 209 13.49 13.66 4.79
C CYS A 209 15.00 13.63 4.50
N GLU A 210 15.82 13.46 5.53
CA GLU A 210 17.27 13.34 5.36
C GLU A 210 17.67 11.95 4.87
N THR A 211 17.12 10.90 5.48
CA THR A 211 17.41 9.50 5.12
C THR A 211 17.10 9.23 3.65
N MET A 212 15.99 9.77 3.12
CA MET A 212 15.61 9.62 1.71
C MET A 212 16.65 10.21 0.75
N GLY A 213 17.39 11.26 1.17
CA GLY A 213 18.47 11.84 0.37
C GLY A 213 19.66 10.91 0.14
N ASN A 214 19.80 9.85 0.94
CA ASN A 214 20.84 8.83 0.80
C ASN A 214 20.30 7.51 0.19
N ALA A 215 19.07 7.50 -0.32
CA ALA A 215 18.48 6.29 -0.87
C ALA A 215 19.22 5.84 -2.14
N THR A 216 19.67 4.58 -2.15
CA THR A 216 20.31 3.93 -3.30
C THR A 216 19.37 2.99 -4.05
N ALA A 217 18.27 2.60 -3.41
CA ALA A 217 17.27 1.70 -3.95
C ALA A 217 15.86 2.13 -3.54
N ILE A 218 14.91 1.98 -4.45
CA ILE A 218 13.47 2.18 -4.19
C ILE A 218 12.76 0.89 -4.52
N CYS A 219 12.18 0.23 -3.51
CA CYS A 219 11.28 -0.90 -3.69
C CYS A 219 9.85 -0.36 -3.77
N SER A 220 9.25 -0.37 -4.96
CA SER A 220 7.90 0.13 -5.19
C SER A 220 6.93 -1.02 -5.37
N ASP A 221 5.76 -0.93 -4.74
CA ASP A 221 4.61 -1.72 -5.16
C ASP A 221 4.15 -1.29 -6.56
N LYS A 222 3.46 -2.18 -7.27
CA LYS A 222 2.89 -1.92 -8.58
C LYS A 222 1.51 -1.25 -8.45
N THR A 223 0.57 -1.92 -7.78
CA THR A 223 -0.86 -1.57 -7.84
C THR A 223 -1.13 -0.29 -7.06
N GLY A 224 -1.60 0.75 -7.75
CA GLY A 224 -1.93 2.05 -7.15
C GLY A 224 -0.75 2.94 -6.81
N THR A 225 0.49 2.42 -6.85
CA THR A 225 1.70 3.22 -6.77
C THR A 225 2.21 3.55 -8.17
N LEU A 226 2.66 2.55 -8.95
CA LEU A 226 3.11 2.75 -10.34
C LEU A 226 1.95 2.85 -11.34
N THR A 227 0.84 2.19 -11.03
CA THR A 227 -0.37 2.18 -11.86
C THR A 227 -1.46 3.07 -11.29
N MET A 228 -2.46 3.40 -12.12
CA MET A 228 -3.59 4.24 -11.72
C MET A 228 -4.59 3.55 -10.78
N ASN A 229 -4.44 2.23 -10.53
CA ASN A 229 -5.40 1.38 -9.83
C ASN A 229 -6.80 1.41 -10.47
N ARG A 230 -6.85 1.57 -11.79
CA ARG A 230 -8.06 1.77 -12.57
C ARG A 230 -8.00 0.90 -13.82
N MET A 231 -8.81 -0.14 -13.89
CA MET A 231 -8.78 -1.03 -15.05
C MET A 231 -9.39 -0.33 -16.27
N THR A 232 -8.73 -0.39 -17.42
CA THR A 232 -9.18 0.18 -18.69
C THR A 232 -8.99 -0.82 -19.83
N VAL A 233 -9.88 -0.77 -20.82
CA VAL A 233 -9.67 -1.49 -22.08
C VAL A 233 -8.61 -0.73 -22.87
N VAL A 234 -7.55 -1.42 -23.31
CA VAL A 234 -6.46 -0.80 -24.08
C VAL A 234 -6.35 -1.36 -25.49
N GLN A 235 -6.77 -2.61 -25.69
CA GLN A 235 -6.81 -3.26 -26.99
C GLN A 235 -8.15 -3.93 -27.22
N VAL A 236 -8.55 -4.02 -28.50
CA VAL A 236 -9.78 -4.71 -28.89
C VAL A 236 -9.60 -5.39 -30.23
N TYR A 237 -10.10 -6.62 -30.34
CA TYR A 237 -10.34 -7.30 -31.60
C TYR A 237 -11.84 -7.28 -31.88
N ILE A 238 -12.25 -6.58 -32.93
CA ILE A 238 -13.65 -6.42 -33.33
C ILE A 238 -13.72 -6.25 -34.84
N ALA A 239 -14.80 -6.73 -35.48
CA ALA A 239 -14.99 -6.59 -36.93
C ALA A 239 -13.78 -7.08 -37.75
N GLU A 240 -13.23 -8.24 -37.37
CA GLU A 240 -12.07 -8.90 -38.01
C GLU A 240 -10.75 -8.10 -37.96
N LYS A 241 -10.66 -7.06 -37.11
CA LYS A 241 -9.47 -6.23 -36.94
C LYS A 241 -9.00 -6.19 -35.49
N HIS A 242 -7.69 -6.33 -35.28
CA HIS A 242 -7.03 -6.12 -33.99
C HIS A 242 -6.55 -4.67 -33.88
N PHE A 243 -7.15 -3.91 -32.97
CA PHE A 243 -6.72 -2.56 -32.64
C PHE A 243 -5.91 -2.57 -31.34
N LYS A 244 -4.65 -2.12 -31.42
CA LYS A 244 -3.74 -1.97 -30.26
C LYS A 244 -4.02 -0.71 -29.41
N LYS A 245 -4.91 0.15 -29.87
CA LYS A 245 -5.46 1.31 -29.16
C LYS A 245 -6.96 1.33 -29.44
N ILE A 246 -7.75 1.92 -28.55
CA ILE A 246 -9.19 2.07 -28.77
C ILE A 246 -9.42 2.79 -30.11
N PRO A 247 -10.12 2.17 -31.08
CA PRO A 247 -10.41 2.82 -32.35
C PRO A 247 -11.49 3.91 -32.15
N PRO A 248 -11.52 4.94 -33.01
CA PRO A 248 -12.65 5.85 -33.04
C PRO A 248 -13.93 5.10 -33.46
N PRO A 249 -15.12 5.56 -33.02
CA PRO A 249 -16.38 4.84 -33.27
C PRO A 249 -16.69 4.61 -34.75
N GLU A 250 -16.25 5.53 -35.62
CA GLU A 250 -16.42 5.49 -37.07
C GLU A 250 -15.79 4.27 -37.74
N ASN A 251 -14.78 3.66 -37.09
CA ASN A 251 -14.10 2.48 -37.60
C ASN A 251 -14.83 1.17 -37.26
N ILE A 252 -15.90 1.24 -36.46
CA ILE A 252 -16.73 0.10 -36.07
C ILE A 252 -18.10 0.27 -36.74
N PRO A 253 -18.63 -0.76 -37.43
CA PRO A 253 -19.98 -0.67 -38.00
C PRO A 253 -21.02 -0.36 -36.92
N SER A 254 -21.94 0.57 -37.19
CA SER A 254 -22.92 1.06 -36.21
C SER A 254 -23.74 -0.06 -35.57
N SER A 255 -24.17 -1.05 -36.35
CA SER A 255 -24.92 -2.22 -35.84
C SER A 255 -24.13 -3.04 -34.82
N VAL A 256 -22.82 -3.20 -35.04
CA VAL A 256 -21.92 -3.93 -34.13
C VAL A 256 -21.65 -3.09 -32.89
N LEU A 257 -21.45 -1.78 -33.06
CA LEU A 257 -21.22 -0.86 -31.97
C LEU A 257 -22.42 -0.81 -31.02
N ASP A 258 -23.63 -0.69 -31.55
CA ASP A 258 -24.84 -0.62 -30.73
C ASP A 258 -25.08 -1.95 -29.99
N MET A 259 -24.88 -3.10 -30.67
CA MET A 259 -24.94 -4.42 -30.02
C MET A 259 -23.90 -4.59 -28.92
N LEU A 260 -22.67 -4.13 -29.15
CA LEU A 260 -21.57 -4.18 -28.18
C LEU A 260 -21.91 -3.36 -26.93
N VAL A 261 -22.38 -2.12 -27.11
CA VAL A 261 -22.73 -1.21 -26.01
C VAL A 261 -23.89 -1.79 -25.19
N VAL A 262 -24.93 -2.30 -25.84
CA VAL A 262 -26.04 -2.98 -25.15
C VAL A 262 -25.53 -4.17 -24.37
N GLY A 263 -24.71 -5.03 -25.00
CA GLY A 263 -24.13 -6.20 -24.34
C GLY A 263 -23.27 -5.85 -23.13
N ILE A 264 -22.46 -4.79 -23.21
CA ILE A 264 -21.64 -4.30 -22.09
C ILE A 264 -22.52 -3.76 -20.96
N ALA A 265 -23.49 -2.92 -21.28
CA ALA A 265 -24.33 -2.21 -20.30
C ALA A 265 -25.22 -3.17 -19.51
N VAL A 266 -25.82 -4.14 -20.22
CA VAL A 266 -26.78 -5.13 -19.70
C VAL A 266 -26.08 -6.29 -18.99
N ASN A 267 -24.97 -6.77 -19.55
CA ASN A 267 -24.23 -7.89 -18.97
C ASN A 267 -23.18 -7.44 -17.97
N SER A 268 -23.40 -6.32 -17.28
CA SER A 268 -22.57 -5.83 -16.16
C SER A 268 -23.48 -5.50 -14.99
N ALA A 269 -23.03 -5.75 -13.76
CA ALA A 269 -23.83 -5.50 -12.58
C ALA A 269 -24.28 -4.03 -12.52
N TYR A 270 -25.53 -3.78 -12.12
CA TYR A 270 -26.06 -2.42 -12.02
C TYR A 270 -25.40 -1.60 -10.90
N THR A 271 -24.86 -2.28 -9.90
CA THR A 271 -24.00 -1.71 -8.86
C THR A 271 -22.66 -1.23 -9.40
N THR A 272 -22.18 -1.79 -10.51
CA THR A 272 -20.96 -1.36 -11.20
C THR A 272 -21.21 -0.06 -11.97
N ASN A 273 -20.49 1.00 -11.62
CA ASN A 273 -20.63 2.31 -12.25
C ASN A 273 -19.30 3.07 -12.36
N ILE A 274 -19.20 3.90 -13.40
CA ILE A 274 -18.20 4.95 -13.48
C ILE A 274 -18.86 6.23 -13.00
N LEU A 275 -18.33 6.84 -11.95
CA LEU A 275 -18.81 8.10 -11.39
C LEU A 275 -17.88 9.25 -11.79
N PRO A 276 -18.39 10.50 -11.77
CA PRO A 276 -17.54 11.68 -11.90
C PRO A 276 -16.39 11.69 -10.89
N PRO A 277 -15.30 12.40 -11.18
CA PRO A 277 -14.19 12.56 -10.23
C PRO A 277 -14.64 13.31 -8.96
N GLU A 278 -14.05 12.97 -7.82
CA GLU A 278 -14.32 13.64 -6.53
C GLU A 278 -13.70 15.04 -6.45
N LYS A 279 -12.64 15.28 -7.22
CA LYS A 279 -11.94 16.56 -7.31
C LYS A 279 -11.93 17.04 -8.75
N GLU A 280 -12.04 18.34 -8.94
CA GLU A 280 -11.96 18.97 -10.26
C GLU A 280 -10.61 18.65 -10.92
N GLY A 281 -10.65 18.21 -12.18
CA GLY A 281 -9.46 17.71 -12.90
C GLY A 281 -9.02 16.28 -12.53
N GLY A 282 -9.71 15.61 -11.60
CA GLY A 282 -9.45 14.22 -11.23
C GLY A 282 -9.93 13.21 -12.27
N LEU A 283 -9.52 11.95 -12.10
CA LEU A 283 -10.00 10.84 -12.93
C LEU A 283 -11.38 10.33 -12.45
N PRO A 284 -12.27 9.91 -13.37
CA PRO A 284 -13.52 9.23 -13.02
C PRO A 284 -13.32 8.06 -12.05
N ARG A 285 -14.22 7.93 -11.07
CA ARG A 285 -14.17 6.90 -10.02
C ARG A 285 -14.87 5.62 -10.48
N GLN A 286 -14.22 4.47 -10.32
CA GLN A 286 -14.81 3.16 -10.61
C GLN A 286 -15.41 2.56 -9.33
N VAL A 287 -16.69 2.18 -9.36
CA VAL A 287 -17.43 1.55 -8.26
C VAL A 287 -17.92 0.19 -8.72
N GLY A 288 -17.80 -0.85 -7.87
CA GLY A 288 -18.13 -2.23 -8.21
C GLY A 288 -16.96 -3.00 -8.83
N ASN A 289 -17.25 -3.99 -9.67
CA ASN A 289 -16.21 -4.81 -10.29
C ASN A 289 -15.36 -4.00 -11.29
N LYS A 290 -14.05 -3.89 -11.02
CA LYS A 290 -13.12 -3.11 -11.85
C LYS A 290 -13.06 -3.57 -13.31
N THR A 291 -13.22 -4.87 -13.59
CA THR A 291 -13.24 -5.39 -14.97
C THR A 291 -14.48 -4.90 -15.71
N GLU A 292 -15.62 -4.89 -15.05
CA GLU A 292 -16.86 -4.36 -15.61
C GLU A 292 -16.79 -2.85 -15.79
N CYS A 293 -16.24 -2.12 -14.82
CA CYS A 293 -15.96 -0.70 -14.96
C CYS A 293 -15.06 -0.40 -16.16
N ALA A 294 -14.08 -1.26 -16.48
CA ALA A 294 -13.28 -1.10 -17.68
C ALA A 294 -14.12 -1.22 -18.97
N LEU A 295 -15.08 -2.15 -19.00
CA LEU A 295 -15.99 -2.32 -20.14
C LEU A 295 -16.98 -1.16 -20.27
N LEU A 296 -17.57 -0.70 -19.16
CA LEU A 296 -18.42 0.50 -19.16
C LEU A 296 -17.63 1.74 -19.60
N GLY A 297 -16.35 1.82 -19.21
CA GLY A 297 -15.44 2.88 -19.64
C GLY A 297 -15.16 2.82 -21.14
N PHE A 298 -14.99 1.61 -21.66
CA PHE A 298 -14.83 1.36 -23.09
C PHE A 298 -16.05 1.82 -23.90
N ALA A 299 -17.28 1.61 -23.41
CA ALA A 299 -18.48 2.15 -24.05
C ALA A 299 -18.46 3.69 -24.11
N ASN A 300 -18.05 4.35 -23.02
CA ASN A 300 -17.90 5.82 -22.98
C ASN A 300 -16.79 6.31 -23.92
N ASP A 301 -15.66 5.60 -24.00
CA ASP A 301 -14.55 5.94 -24.89
C ASP A 301 -14.98 5.84 -26.37
N LEU A 302 -15.87 4.89 -26.68
CA LEU A 302 -16.57 4.77 -27.96
C LEU A 302 -17.73 5.77 -28.15
N LYS A 303 -17.81 6.81 -27.32
CA LYS A 303 -18.78 7.92 -27.42
C LYS A 303 -20.25 7.46 -27.35
N ARG A 304 -20.52 6.42 -26.58
CA ARG A 304 -21.87 5.88 -26.33
C ARG A 304 -22.16 5.89 -24.83
N ASP A 305 -23.31 6.45 -24.44
CA ASP A 305 -23.70 6.51 -23.03
C ASP A 305 -24.36 5.19 -22.62
N TYR A 306 -23.64 4.39 -21.83
CA TYR A 306 -24.17 3.14 -21.29
C TYR A 306 -25.34 3.36 -20.32
N ARG A 307 -25.45 4.55 -19.70
CA ARG A 307 -26.52 4.84 -18.73
C ARG A 307 -27.86 5.02 -19.42
N ALA A 308 -27.88 5.60 -20.62
CA ALA A 308 -29.10 5.68 -21.43
C ALA A 308 -29.66 4.27 -21.73
N VAL A 309 -28.79 3.33 -22.13
CA VAL A 309 -29.18 1.93 -22.35
C VAL A 309 -29.73 1.29 -21.07
N ARG A 310 -29.09 1.54 -19.93
CA ARG A 310 -29.55 1.04 -18.63
C ARG A 310 -30.88 1.65 -18.18
N ALA A 311 -31.16 2.91 -18.55
CA ALA A 311 -32.46 3.53 -18.29
C ALA A 311 -33.58 2.91 -19.14
N GLU A 312 -33.28 2.53 -20.38
CA GLU A 312 -34.23 1.84 -21.26
C GLU A 312 -34.44 0.37 -20.87
N ILE A 313 -33.38 -0.31 -20.43
CA ILE A 313 -33.38 -1.74 -20.09
C ILE A 313 -32.95 -1.93 -18.62
N PRO A 314 -33.76 -1.49 -17.64
CA PRO A 314 -33.39 -1.61 -16.23
C PRO A 314 -33.36 -3.08 -15.77
N GLU A 315 -32.77 -3.33 -14.61
CA GLU A 315 -32.48 -4.68 -14.11
C GLU A 315 -33.73 -5.57 -14.01
N GLU A 316 -34.91 -4.99 -13.75
CA GLU A 316 -36.18 -5.72 -13.66
C GLU A 316 -36.66 -6.28 -15.01
N LYS A 317 -36.13 -5.77 -16.13
CA LYS A 317 -36.42 -6.31 -17.47
C LYS A 317 -35.56 -7.53 -17.80
N PHE A 318 -34.61 -7.89 -16.96
CA PHE A 318 -33.78 -9.06 -17.20
C PHE A 318 -34.59 -10.33 -17.00
N TYR A 319 -34.59 -11.19 -18.01
CA TYR A 319 -35.34 -12.43 -17.95
C TYR A 319 -34.63 -13.46 -17.04
N LYS A 320 -33.31 -13.60 -17.20
CA LYS A 320 -32.47 -14.46 -16.36
C LYS A 320 -31.04 -13.95 -16.35
N VAL A 321 -30.38 -14.02 -15.19
CA VAL A 321 -28.96 -13.68 -15.04
C VAL A 321 -28.21 -14.91 -14.54
N TYR A 322 -27.24 -15.36 -15.34
CA TYR A 322 -26.26 -16.36 -14.97
C TYR A 322 -25.04 -15.64 -14.39
N THR A 323 -24.98 -15.55 -13.06
CA THR A 323 -23.90 -14.86 -12.34
C THR A 323 -22.52 -15.45 -12.64
N PHE A 324 -21.45 -14.74 -12.31
CA PHE A 324 -20.11 -15.28 -12.56
C PHE A 324 -19.90 -16.59 -11.78
N ASN A 325 -19.44 -17.63 -12.46
CA ASN A 325 -19.04 -18.90 -11.85
C ASN A 325 -17.59 -19.23 -12.22
N SER A 326 -16.77 -19.56 -11.23
CA SER A 326 -15.32 -19.76 -11.37
C SER A 326 -14.92 -20.96 -12.22
N VAL A 327 -15.78 -21.96 -12.36
CA VAL A 327 -15.57 -23.12 -13.24
C VAL A 327 -15.77 -22.71 -14.69
N ARG A 328 -16.87 -22.01 -15.00
CA ARG A 328 -17.16 -21.53 -16.38
C ARG A 328 -16.41 -20.25 -16.75
N LYS A 329 -15.89 -19.50 -15.77
CA LYS A 329 -15.25 -18.18 -15.86
C LYS A 329 -16.00 -17.20 -16.76
N SER A 330 -17.34 -17.23 -16.68
CA SER A 330 -18.23 -16.38 -17.47
C SER A 330 -19.49 -16.01 -16.70
N MET A 331 -20.10 -14.92 -17.15
CA MET A 331 -21.40 -14.38 -16.72
C MET A 331 -22.24 -14.11 -17.97
N SER A 332 -23.55 -14.33 -17.87
CA SER A 332 -24.48 -14.04 -18.96
C SER A 332 -25.78 -13.42 -18.47
N THR A 333 -26.35 -12.52 -19.25
CA THR A 333 -27.66 -11.90 -19.01
C THR A 333 -28.57 -12.15 -20.20
N VAL A 334 -29.79 -12.61 -19.93
CA VAL A 334 -30.82 -12.89 -20.94
C VAL A 334 -31.86 -11.78 -20.93
N LEU A 335 -32.13 -11.23 -22.11
CA LEU A 335 -33.21 -10.28 -22.37
C LEU A 335 -34.32 -10.96 -23.16
N LYS A 336 -35.56 -10.60 -22.85
CA LYS A 336 -36.72 -10.90 -23.69
C LYS A 336 -36.94 -9.74 -24.66
N MET A 337 -36.94 -10.04 -25.95
CA MET A 337 -37.12 -9.06 -27.02
C MET A 337 -38.62 -8.75 -27.22
N PRO A 338 -38.98 -7.60 -27.80
CA PRO A 338 -40.38 -7.22 -28.03
C PRO A 338 -41.15 -8.17 -28.95
N ASP A 339 -40.44 -8.81 -29.89
CA ASP A 339 -41.00 -9.82 -30.79
C ASP A 339 -41.31 -11.15 -30.07
N GLY A 340 -40.85 -11.31 -28.82
CA GLY A 340 -41.00 -12.51 -27.99
C GLY A 340 -39.82 -13.47 -28.06
N SER A 341 -38.81 -13.21 -28.89
CA SER A 341 -37.54 -13.95 -28.90
C SER A 341 -36.69 -13.59 -27.68
N PHE A 342 -35.59 -14.32 -27.46
CA PHE A 342 -34.63 -14.00 -26.40
C PHE A 342 -33.25 -13.72 -26.97
N ARG A 343 -32.54 -12.76 -26.36
CA ARG A 343 -31.13 -12.49 -26.64
C ARG A 343 -30.34 -12.59 -25.35
N MET A 344 -29.33 -13.44 -25.34
CA MET A 344 -28.38 -13.56 -24.24
C MET A 344 -27.07 -12.88 -24.59
N PHE A 345 -26.56 -12.05 -23.69
CA PHE A 345 -25.20 -11.53 -23.75
C PHE A 345 -24.32 -12.29 -22.76
N SER A 346 -23.08 -12.59 -23.14
CA SER A 346 -22.12 -13.30 -22.30
C SER A 346 -20.77 -12.61 -22.30
N LYS A 347 -20.11 -12.62 -21.15
CA LYS A 347 -18.74 -12.13 -20.97
C LYS A 347 -17.96 -13.11 -20.12
N GLY A 348 -16.69 -13.29 -20.43
CA GLY A 348 -15.85 -14.21 -19.67
C GLY A 348 -14.41 -14.25 -20.18
N ALA A 349 -13.62 -15.12 -19.55
CA ALA A 349 -12.25 -15.37 -19.98
C ALA A 349 -12.23 -15.78 -21.46
N SER A 350 -11.42 -15.09 -22.25
CA SER A 350 -11.46 -15.17 -23.71
C SER A 350 -11.27 -16.59 -24.24
N GLU A 351 -10.28 -17.32 -23.70
CA GLU A 351 -9.89 -18.67 -24.07
C GLU A 351 -10.94 -19.74 -23.72
N ILE A 352 -11.86 -19.43 -22.80
CA ILE A 352 -12.97 -20.32 -22.43
C ILE A 352 -14.20 -19.99 -23.25
N LEU A 353 -14.57 -18.71 -23.35
CA LEU A 353 -15.80 -18.31 -24.04
C LEU A 353 -15.69 -18.51 -25.56
N LEU A 354 -14.50 -18.31 -26.16
CA LEU A 354 -14.30 -18.57 -27.59
C LEU A 354 -14.58 -20.03 -27.96
N LYS A 355 -14.26 -21.00 -27.10
CA LYS A 355 -14.53 -22.42 -27.36
C LYS A 355 -16.02 -22.72 -27.49
N LYS A 356 -16.85 -21.90 -26.86
CA LYS A 356 -18.32 -21.98 -26.90
C LYS A 356 -18.92 -21.17 -28.06
N CYS A 357 -18.12 -20.37 -28.76
CA CYS A 357 -18.55 -19.62 -29.92
C CYS A 357 -18.52 -20.48 -31.19
N TYR A 358 -19.60 -20.41 -31.97
CA TYR A 358 -19.78 -21.03 -33.27
C TYR A 358 -19.82 -20.02 -34.41
N LYS A 359 -20.06 -18.75 -34.09
CA LYS A 359 -20.07 -17.65 -35.05
C LYS A 359 -19.21 -16.49 -34.55
N ILE A 360 -18.83 -15.60 -35.46
CA ILE A 360 -18.14 -14.34 -35.16
C ILE A 360 -18.78 -13.22 -35.98
N VAL A 361 -18.88 -12.03 -35.39
CA VAL A 361 -19.36 -10.83 -36.08
C VAL A 361 -18.29 -10.33 -37.03
N THR A 362 -18.66 -10.21 -38.30
CA THR A 362 -17.79 -9.72 -39.39
C THR A 362 -17.80 -8.21 -39.49
N ALA A 363 -16.94 -7.64 -40.35
CA ALA A 363 -16.95 -6.21 -40.65
C ALA A 363 -18.27 -5.69 -41.26
N GLY A 364 -19.11 -6.57 -41.84
CA GLY A 364 -20.45 -6.21 -42.31
C GLY A 364 -21.52 -6.18 -41.22
N GLY A 365 -21.18 -6.58 -39.99
CA GLY A 365 -22.15 -6.79 -38.91
C GLY A 365 -22.91 -8.11 -38.98
N GLU A 366 -22.60 -8.96 -39.96
CA GLU A 366 -23.19 -10.29 -40.12
C GLU A 366 -22.43 -11.34 -39.31
N ALA A 367 -23.15 -12.36 -38.84
CA ALA A 367 -22.58 -13.49 -38.10
C ALA A 367 -22.10 -14.58 -39.08
N LYS A 368 -20.77 -14.76 -39.15
CA LYS A 368 -20.13 -15.80 -39.98
C LYS A 368 -19.77 -17.01 -39.13
N VAL A 369 -19.82 -18.21 -39.72
CA VAL A 369 -19.37 -19.44 -39.06
C VAL A 369 -17.91 -19.30 -38.61
N PHE A 370 -17.67 -19.58 -37.34
CA PHE A 370 -16.37 -19.48 -36.69
C PHE A 370 -15.82 -20.89 -36.46
N ARG A 371 -15.05 -21.38 -37.43
CA ARG A 371 -14.59 -22.78 -37.45
C ARG A 371 -13.56 -23.00 -36.34
N PRO A 372 -13.36 -24.25 -35.87
CA PRO A 372 -12.33 -24.57 -34.87
C PRO A 372 -10.95 -23.97 -35.18
N ARG A 373 -10.52 -24.06 -36.45
CA ARG A 373 -9.25 -23.49 -36.90
C ARG A 373 -9.18 -21.97 -36.76
N ASP A 374 -10.27 -21.27 -37.08
CA ASP A 374 -10.33 -19.80 -36.97
C ASP A 374 -10.25 -19.37 -35.50
N ARG A 375 -10.87 -20.16 -34.59
CA ARG A 375 -10.80 -19.94 -33.15
C ARG A 375 -9.39 -20.10 -32.62
N ASP A 376 -8.71 -21.18 -33.01
CA ASP A 376 -7.33 -21.45 -32.60
C ASP A 376 -6.37 -20.38 -33.15
N ASP A 377 -6.58 -19.94 -34.38
CA ASP A 377 -5.84 -18.84 -34.99
C ASP A 377 -6.04 -17.53 -34.22
N MET A 378 -7.27 -17.21 -33.80
CA MET A 378 -7.55 -16.03 -32.98
C MET A 378 -6.90 -16.11 -31.59
N VAL A 379 -6.89 -17.30 -30.97
CA VAL A 379 -6.19 -17.51 -29.70
C VAL A 379 -4.70 -17.22 -29.85
N LYS A 380 -4.06 -17.82 -30.86
CA LYS A 380 -2.60 -17.68 -31.08
C LYS A 380 -2.17 -16.30 -31.57
N LYS A 381 -2.95 -15.67 -32.45
CA LYS A 381 -2.57 -14.41 -33.10
C LYS A 381 -3.02 -13.17 -32.34
N VAL A 382 -4.01 -13.29 -31.44
CA VAL A 382 -4.61 -12.14 -30.75
C VAL A 382 -4.55 -12.32 -29.23
N ILE A 383 -5.11 -13.41 -28.69
CA ILE A 383 -5.25 -13.58 -27.23
C ILE A 383 -3.91 -13.82 -26.55
N GLU A 384 -3.09 -14.73 -27.08
CA GLU A 384 -1.76 -15.04 -26.53
C GLU A 384 -0.84 -13.81 -26.54
N PRO A 385 -0.74 -13.02 -27.64
CA PRO A 385 -0.01 -11.75 -27.62
C PRO A 385 -0.54 -10.76 -26.58
N MET A 386 -1.85 -10.54 -26.50
CA MET A 386 -2.44 -9.67 -25.47
C MET A 386 -2.06 -10.13 -24.05
N ALA A 387 -2.16 -11.43 -23.77
CA ALA A 387 -1.81 -12.01 -22.47
C ALA A 387 -0.30 -11.88 -22.18
N SER A 388 0.56 -12.04 -23.19
CA SER A 388 2.01 -11.87 -23.06
C SER A 388 2.42 -10.42 -22.74
N GLU A 389 1.62 -9.45 -23.19
CA GLU A 389 1.73 -8.04 -22.83
C GLU A 389 1.14 -7.72 -21.45
N GLY A 390 0.71 -8.76 -20.70
CA GLY A 390 0.17 -8.63 -19.34
C GLY A 390 -1.30 -8.22 -19.27
N LEU A 391 -2.01 -8.19 -20.40
CA LEU A 391 -3.41 -7.79 -20.48
C LEU A 391 -4.33 -8.91 -19.99
N ARG A 392 -5.39 -8.54 -19.27
CA ARG A 392 -6.51 -9.44 -18.97
C ARG A 392 -7.44 -9.49 -20.17
N THR A 393 -7.51 -10.64 -20.84
CA THR A 393 -8.33 -10.82 -22.04
C THR A 393 -9.75 -11.29 -21.72
N ILE A 394 -10.74 -10.55 -22.19
CA ILE A 394 -12.17 -10.84 -21.98
C ILE A 394 -12.86 -10.94 -23.34
N CYS A 395 -13.63 -12.00 -23.56
CA CYS A 395 -14.49 -12.13 -24.73
C CYS A 395 -15.90 -11.64 -24.39
N LEU A 396 -16.52 -10.92 -25.32
CA LEU A 396 -17.92 -10.54 -25.31
C LEU A 396 -18.62 -11.28 -26.45
N ALA A 397 -19.72 -11.94 -26.14
CA ALA A 397 -20.47 -12.75 -27.08
C ALA A 397 -21.97 -12.59 -26.86
N TYR A 398 -22.77 -12.98 -27.84
CA TYR A 398 -24.22 -13.08 -27.70
C TYR A 398 -24.77 -14.36 -28.32
N ARG A 399 -26.02 -14.70 -27.98
CA ARG A 399 -26.80 -15.74 -28.66
C ARG A 399 -28.26 -15.33 -28.73
N ASP A 400 -28.85 -15.56 -29.88
CA ASP A 400 -30.28 -15.37 -30.11
C ASP A 400 -31.00 -16.71 -30.00
N PHE A 401 -32.18 -16.68 -29.39
CA PHE A 401 -33.09 -17.81 -29.26
C PHE A 401 -34.42 -17.40 -29.91
N PRO A 402 -34.63 -17.76 -31.19
CA PRO A 402 -35.82 -17.37 -31.93
C PRO A 402 -37.04 -18.15 -31.43
N ILE A 403 -38.22 -17.55 -31.54
CA ILE A 403 -39.48 -18.18 -31.08
C ILE A 403 -39.76 -19.49 -31.81
N SER A 404 -39.31 -19.62 -33.07
CA SER A 404 -39.48 -20.83 -33.88
C SER A 404 -38.81 -22.07 -33.29
N GLU A 405 -37.80 -21.90 -32.44
CA GLU A 405 -37.10 -23.01 -31.76
C GLU A 405 -37.75 -23.38 -30.41
N GLY A 406 -38.82 -22.68 -30.02
CA GLY A 406 -39.48 -22.87 -28.73
C GLY A 406 -38.77 -22.16 -27.58
N GLN A 407 -39.31 -22.30 -26.37
CA GLN A 407 -38.68 -21.73 -25.18
C GLN A 407 -37.49 -22.59 -24.74
N PRO A 408 -36.28 -22.04 -24.62
CA PRO A 408 -35.12 -22.80 -24.15
C PRO A 408 -35.32 -23.32 -22.72
N ASP A 409 -34.74 -24.49 -22.43
CA ASP A 409 -34.60 -24.96 -21.05
C ASP A 409 -33.50 -24.15 -20.35
N TRP A 410 -33.95 -23.11 -19.64
CA TRP A 410 -33.06 -22.19 -18.95
C TRP A 410 -32.28 -22.83 -17.80
N ASP A 411 -32.64 -24.03 -17.34
CA ASP A 411 -31.92 -24.72 -16.27
C ASP A 411 -30.79 -25.60 -16.82
N ASN A 412 -30.83 -25.96 -18.10
CA ASN A 412 -29.72 -26.60 -18.80
C ASN A 412 -28.65 -25.59 -19.25
N GLU A 413 -27.86 -25.10 -18.30
CA GLU A 413 -26.81 -24.09 -18.56
C GLU A 413 -25.81 -24.49 -19.66
N ASN A 414 -25.51 -25.78 -19.80
CA ASN A 414 -24.53 -26.26 -20.78
C ASN A 414 -25.00 -26.02 -22.21
N ASP A 415 -26.28 -26.28 -22.47
CA ASP A 415 -26.87 -26.01 -23.78
C ASP A 415 -26.99 -24.50 -24.03
N ILE A 416 -27.54 -23.75 -23.06
CA ILE A 416 -27.75 -22.30 -23.16
C ILE A 416 -26.44 -21.54 -23.42
N LEU A 417 -25.36 -21.92 -22.73
CA LEU A 417 -24.07 -21.24 -22.83
C LEU A 417 -23.20 -21.73 -24.00
N SER A 418 -23.71 -22.62 -24.85
CA SER A 418 -23.06 -23.03 -26.11
C SER A 418 -23.56 -22.19 -27.30
N GLY A 419 -23.12 -22.47 -28.52
CA GLY A 419 -23.73 -21.85 -29.72
C GLY A 419 -23.51 -20.34 -29.86
N LEU A 420 -22.54 -19.75 -29.14
CA LEU A 420 -22.41 -18.30 -29.02
C LEU A 420 -21.88 -17.66 -30.33
N THR A 421 -22.16 -16.37 -30.49
CA THR A 421 -21.58 -15.52 -31.53
C THR A 421 -20.62 -14.53 -30.87
N CYS A 422 -19.33 -14.64 -31.19
CA CYS A 422 -18.30 -13.74 -30.68
C CYS A 422 -18.48 -12.33 -31.27
N ILE A 423 -18.63 -11.33 -30.42
CA ILE A 423 -18.69 -9.91 -30.82
C ILE A 423 -17.27 -9.35 -30.89
N CYS A 424 -16.53 -9.44 -29.79
CA CYS A 424 -15.18 -8.93 -29.68
C CYS A 424 -14.39 -9.59 -28.55
N VAL A 425 -13.07 -9.46 -28.62
CA VAL A 425 -12.17 -9.72 -27.49
C VAL A 425 -11.47 -8.43 -27.11
N VAL A 426 -11.47 -8.10 -25.82
CA VAL A 426 -10.80 -6.91 -25.29
C VAL A 426 -9.63 -7.30 -24.40
N GLY A 427 -8.56 -6.51 -24.45
CA GLY A 427 -7.45 -6.56 -23.52
C GLY A 427 -7.58 -5.44 -22.49
N ILE A 428 -7.68 -5.81 -21.22
CA ILE A 428 -7.86 -4.89 -20.10
C ILE A 428 -6.58 -4.84 -19.27
N GLU A 429 -6.12 -3.65 -18.91
CA GLU A 429 -5.00 -3.48 -17.98
C GLU A 429 -5.25 -2.38 -16.95
N ASP A 430 -4.41 -2.35 -15.92
CA ASP A 430 -4.27 -1.21 -15.03
C ASP A 430 -3.14 -0.34 -15.57
N PRO A 431 -3.42 0.81 -16.21
CA PRO A 431 -2.42 1.58 -16.93
C PRO A 431 -1.40 2.20 -15.98
N VAL A 432 -0.17 2.27 -16.45
CA VAL A 432 0.93 2.98 -15.77
C VAL A 432 0.61 4.48 -15.72
N ARG A 433 0.93 5.13 -14.60
CA ARG A 433 0.75 6.58 -14.48
C ARG A 433 1.67 7.32 -15.48
N PRO A 434 1.20 8.38 -16.17
CA PRO A 434 1.98 9.07 -17.20
C PRO A 434 3.33 9.59 -16.72
N GLU A 435 3.40 10.00 -15.45
CA GLU A 435 4.59 10.55 -14.81
C GLU A 435 5.63 9.49 -14.39
N VAL A 436 5.23 8.22 -14.29
CA VAL A 436 6.07 7.15 -13.72
C VAL A 436 7.30 6.83 -14.59
N PRO A 437 7.20 6.66 -15.93
CA PRO A 437 8.38 6.39 -16.75
C PRO A 437 9.46 7.47 -16.62
N ASP A 438 9.05 8.74 -16.62
CA ASP A 438 9.97 9.87 -16.46
C ASP A 438 10.56 9.95 -15.06
N ALA A 439 9.77 9.66 -14.02
CA ALA A 439 10.25 9.61 -12.64
C ALA A 439 11.29 8.51 -12.43
N ILE A 440 11.06 7.32 -13.01
CA ILE A 440 11.98 6.18 -12.93
C ILE A 440 13.28 6.50 -13.67
N LYS A 441 13.20 7.11 -14.86
CA LYS A 441 14.37 7.56 -15.60
C LYS A 441 15.21 8.56 -14.80
N LYS A 442 14.57 9.54 -14.13
CA LYS A 442 15.25 10.49 -13.24
C LYS A 442 15.92 9.79 -12.05
N CYS A 443 15.26 8.80 -11.44
CA CYS A 443 15.83 8.00 -10.35
C CYS A 443 17.08 7.24 -10.82
N GLN A 444 17.00 6.55 -11.96
CA GLN A 444 18.12 5.81 -12.53
C GLN A 444 19.30 6.73 -12.89
N GLN A 445 19.04 7.91 -13.44
CA GLN A 445 20.06 8.93 -13.72
C GLN A 445 20.75 9.44 -12.44
N ALA A 446 20.03 9.48 -11.32
CA ALA A 446 20.59 9.82 -10.00
C ALA A 446 21.34 8.65 -9.34
N GLY A 447 21.47 7.49 -10.00
CA GLY A 447 22.11 6.29 -9.44
C GLY A 447 21.21 5.48 -8.50
N ILE A 448 19.90 5.74 -8.48
CA ILE A 448 18.94 5.04 -7.63
C ILE A 448 18.34 3.86 -8.40
N THR A 449 18.46 2.65 -7.86
CA THR A 449 17.90 1.45 -8.48
C THR A 449 16.44 1.24 -8.07
N VAL A 450 15.50 1.33 -9.02
CA VAL A 450 14.08 1.06 -8.78
C VAL A 450 13.79 -0.43 -8.94
N ARG A 451 13.14 -1.05 -7.96
CA ARG A 451 12.72 -2.47 -7.95
C ARG A 451 11.21 -2.55 -7.75
N MET A 452 10.52 -3.30 -8.61
CA MET A 452 9.10 -3.55 -8.44
C MET A 452 8.87 -4.80 -7.61
N VAL A 453 8.02 -4.72 -6.60
CA VAL A 453 7.56 -5.86 -5.80
C VAL A 453 6.06 -5.94 -5.95
N THR A 454 5.52 -7.08 -6.42
CA THR A 454 4.08 -7.20 -6.66
C THR A 454 3.59 -8.63 -6.47
N GLY A 455 2.32 -8.78 -6.12
CA GLY A 455 1.63 -10.07 -6.04
C GLY A 455 1.04 -10.55 -7.38
N ASP A 456 1.23 -9.79 -8.46
CA ASP A 456 0.80 -10.19 -9.79
C ASP A 456 1.64 -11.36 -10.35
N ASN A 457 1.14 -11.99 -11.42
CA ASN A 457 1.89 -13.02 -12.12
C ASN A 457 3.17 -12.44 -12.76
N ILE A 458 4.14 -13.31 -13.03
CA ILE A 458 5.47 -12.90 -13.52
C ILE A 458 5.43 -12.20 -14.88
N ASN A 459 4.50 -12.58 -15.76
CA ASN A 459 4.39 -12.02 -17.11
C ASN A 459 3.84 -10.60 -17.08
N THR A 460 2.78 -10.36 -16.29
CA THR A 460 2.21 -9.04 -16.04
C THR A 460 3.22 -8.14 -15.34
N ALA A 461 3.92 -8.64 -14.32
CA ALA A 461 4.96 -7.87 -13.64
C ALA A 461 6.08 -7.44 -14.61
N ARG A 462 6.55 -8.36 -15.46
CA ARG A 462 7.55 -8.06 -16.50
C ARG A 462 7.04 -7.01 -17.49
N ALA A 463 5.83 -7.18 -18.01
CA ALA A 463 5.26 -6.25 -18.98
C ALA A 463 5.13 -4.83 -18.41
N ILE A 464 4.62 -4.69 -17.17
CA ILE A 464 4.52 -3.39 -16.50
C ILE A 464 5.91 -2.83 -16.20
N ALA A 465 6.87 -3.65 -15.77
CA ALA A 465 8.24 -3.19 -15.50
C ALA A 465 8.93 -2.67 -16.76
N CYS A 466 8.72 -3.29 -17.91
CA CYS A 466 9.18 -2.77 -19.21
C CYS A 466 8.49 -1.45 -19.56
N LYS A 467 7.15 -1.34 -19.40
CA LYS A 467 6.40 -0.10 -19.67
C LYS A 467 6.83 1.06 -18.76
N CYS A 468 7.17 0.77 -17.51
CA CYS A 468 7.68 1.73 -16.54
C CYS A 468 9.14 2.14 -16.80
N GLY A 469 9.88 1.44 -17.67
CA GLY A 469 11.31 1.66 -17.88
C GLY A 469 12.20 1.12 -16.74
N ILE A 470 11.67 0.24 -15.89
CA ILE A 470 12.46 -0.48 -14.88
C ILE A 470 13.34 -1.53 -15.55
N LEU A 471 12.76 -2.26 -16.51
CA LEU A 471 13.48 -3.22 -17.34
C LEU A 471 13.69 -2.61 -18.73
N GLN A 472 14.93 -2.59 -19.21
CA GLN A 472 15.21 -2.20 -20.58
C GLN A 472 15.25 -3.44 -21.49
N PRO A 473 14.65 -3.38 -22.68
CA PRO A 473 14.73 -4.49 -23.63
C PRO A 473 16.18 -4.77 -24.03
N GLY A 474 16.66 -5.99 -23.81
CA GLY A 474 18.01 -6.42 -24.18
C GLY A 474 19.01 -6.47 -23.02
N ASP A 475 18.67 -5.93 -21.85
CA ASP A 475 19.48 -6.09 -20.64
C ASP A 475 19.27 -7.48 -20.02
N ASP A 476 20.26 -7.95 -19.27
CA ASP A 476 20.13 -9.16 -18.45
C ASP A 476 19.36 -8.80 -17.17
N PHE A 477 18.11 -9.26 -17.05
CA PHE A 477 17.23 -8.92 -15.94
C PHE A 477 16.76 -10.14 -15.16
N LEU A 478 16.72 -9.98 -13.84
CA LEU A 478 16.25 -11.00 -12.92
C LEU A 478 14.79 -10.72 -12.54
N CYS A 479 13.86 -11.51 -13.08
CA CYS A 479 12.48 -11.58 -12.59
C CYS A 479 12.29 -12.89 -11.82
N LEU A 480 11.85 -12.80 -10.56
CA LEU A 480 11.62 -13.95 -9.71
C LEU A 480 10.17 -13.99 -9.26
N ASP A 481 9.58 -15.18 -9.22
CA ASP A 481 8.36 -15.40 -8.46
C ASP A 481 8.69 -15.55 -6.96
N GLY A 482 7.67 -15.44 -6.11
CA GLY A 482 7.86 -15.52 -4.66
C GLY A 482 8.36 -16.88 -4.17
N LYS A 483 8.05 -17.99 -4.87
CA LYS A 483 8.51 -19.33 -4.47
C LYS A 483 10.00 -19.48 -4.76
N GLU A 484 10.43 -19.06 -5.94
CA GLU A 484 11.82 -19.06 -6.36
C GLU A 484 12.66 -18.11 -5.51
N PHE A 485 12.17 -16.90 -5.24
CA PHE A 485 12.83 -15.96 -4.33
C PHE A 485 13.04 -16.59 -2.94
N ASN A 486 11.98 -17.15 -2.34
CA ASN A 486 12.09 -17.83 -1.04
C ASN A 486 13.06 -19.02 -1.08
N ARG A 487 13.06 -19.81 -2.16
CA ARG A 487 13.99 -20.94 -2.33
C ARG A 487 15.44 -20.50 -2.39
N ARG A 488 15.73 -19.36 -3.04
CA ARG A 488 17.09 -18.84 -3.19
C ARG A 488 17.64 -18.20 -1.93
N ILE A 489 16.80 -17.51 -1.16
CA ILE A 489 17.24 -16.81 0.04
C ILE A 489 17.28 -17.73 1.27
N ARG A 490 16.54 -18.85 1.27
CA ARG A 490 16.48 -19.75 2.44
C ARG A 490 17.53 -20.84 2.35
N ASN A 491 18.28 -21.04 3.44
CA ASN A 491 19.17 -22.19 3.61
C ASN A 491 18.36 -23.49 3.83
N GLU A 492 19.05 -24.64 3.93
CA GLU A 492 18.42 -25.95 4.20
C GLU A 492 17.59 -26.01 5.50
N ARG A 493 17.80 -25.04 6.41
CA ARG A 493 17.07 -24.89 7.69
C ARG A 493 15.88 -23.93 7.59
N GLY A 494 15.63 -23.33 6.42
CA GLY A 494 14.54 -22.39 6.19
C GLY A 494 14.82 -20.95 6.64
N GLU A 495 16.03 -20.65 7.09
CA GLU A 495 16.46 -19.31 7.53
C GLU A 495 16.97 -18.51 6.33
N VAL A 496 16.73 -17.20 6.34
CA VAL A 496 17.27 -16.28 5.31
C VAL A 496 18.80 -16.24 5.44
N GLY A 497 19.50 -16.83 4.47
CA GLY A 497 20.95 -16.76 4.36
C GLY A 497 21.44 -15.37 3.96
N PRO A 498 22.71 -15.03 4.26
CA PRO A 498 23.33 -13.76 3.89
C PRO A 498 23.43 -13.53 2.38
#